data_AF-A0A386C968-F1
#
_entry.id   AF-A0A386C968-F1
#
_cell.length_a   1.000
_cell.length_b   1.000
_cell.length_c   1.000
_cell.angle_alpha   90.00
_cell.angle_beta   90.00
_cell.angle_gamma   90.00
#
_symmetry.space_group_name_H-M   'P 1'
#
loop_
_entity.id
_entity.type
_entity.pdbx_description
1 polymer ?
#
loop_
_entity_poly.entity_id
_entity_poly.type
_entity_poly.pdbx_seq_one_letter_code
_entity_poly.pdbx_strand_id
1 'polypeptide(L)'
;GLAVTCWTYNRGFLAGADRGRPRVDWRDLEAFSEGVIALTGMPGGGGILSAAIERSANPAEPVEAYSLVRRLSDLYSDRLYLELAFHGNASEKLVNRGLIAIAQRMELPLVATNAVRFARPDDALAHKVLEAIGRGAAADGVLGHHGRDGSDLPTLTVEAVRAQAYLKTAK
;
A
#
# COMPACT_ATOMS: atom_id res chain seq x y z
N GLY A 1 -7.46 -6.58 -18.31
CA GLY A 1 -6.26 -6.73 -17.46
C GLY A 1 -5.16 -5.75 -17.86
N LEU A 2 -4.09 -6.21 -18.52
CA LEU A 2 -2.84 -5.43 -18.70
C LEU A 2 -2.96 -4.11 -19.49
N ALA A 3 -3.82 -4.08 -20.51
CA ALA A 3 -4.06 -2.87 -21.33
C ALA A 3 -4.70 -1.73 -20.51
N VAL A 4 -5.52 -2.09 -19.51
CA VAL A 4 -6.20 -1.12 -18.64
C VAL A 4 -5.21 -0.45 -17.69
N THR A 5 -4.27 -1.22 -17.11
CA THR A 5 -3.24 -0.69 -16.19
C THR A 5 -2.23 0.21 -16.92
N CYS A 6 -1.80 -0.16 -18.12
CA CYS A 6 -0.90 0.66 -18.94
C CYS A 6 -1.58 1.96 -19.40
N TRP A 7 -2.87 1.89 -19.73
CA TRP A 7 -3.62 3.07 -20.16
C TRP A 7 -3.98 4.01 -19.01
N THR A 8 -4.39 3.51 -17.85
CA THR A 8 -4.64 4.36 -16.65
C THR A 8 -3.36 5.06 -16.20
N TYR A 9 -2.21 4.39 -16.30
CA TYR A 9 -0.91 5.01 -16.05
C TYR A 9 -0.58 6.11 -17.08
N ASN A 10 -0.71 5.82 -18.39
CA ASN A 10 -0.47 6.79 -19.45
C ASN A 10 -1.43 7.98 -19.40
N ARG A 11 -2.73 7.75 -19.18
CA ARG A 11 -3.71 8.83 -19.02
C ARG A 11 -3.46 9.63 -17.76
N GLY A 12 -3.02 9.00 -16.68
CA GLY A 12 -2.61 9.72 -15.50
C GLY A 12 -1.46 10.69 -15.78
N PHE A 13 -0.53 10.32 -16.66
CA PHE A 13 0.53 11.23 -17.13
C PHE A 13 0.05 12.29 -18.12
N LEU A 14 -0.85 11.94 -19.04
CA LEU A 14 -1.23 12.82 -20.16
C LEU A 14 -2.38 13.78 -19.83
N ALA A 15 -3.29 13.40 -18.93
CA ALA A 15 -4.53 14.12 -18.67
C ALA A 15 -4.79 14.43 -17.18
N GLY A 16 -4.12 13.72 -16.27
CA GLY A 16 -4.30 13.87 -14.81
C GLY A 16 -3.03 14.28 -14.06
N ALA A 17 -1.95 14.62 -14.76
CA ALA A 17 -0.68 14.87 -14.11
C ALA A 17 -0.72 16.16 -13.29
N ASP A 18 -0.60 16.02 -11.98
CA ASP A 18 -0.46 17.13 -11.05
C ASP A 18 0.99 17.13 -10.54
N ARG A 19 1.70 18.22 -10.83
CA ARG A 19 3.14 18.39 -10.52
C ARG A 19 4.00 17.23 -11.02
N GLY A 20 3.69 16.71 -12.21
CA GLY A 20 4.47 15.65 -12.87
C GLY A 20 4.23 14.25 -12.29
N ARG A 21 3.25 14.06 -11.40
CA ARG A 21 2.84 12.73 -10.92
C ARG A 21 1.55 12.30 -11.59
N PRO A 22 1.49 11.08 -12.16
CA PRO A 22 0.27 10.61 -12.79
C PRO A 22 -0.83 10.45 -11.73
N ARG A 23 -2.02 10.95 -12.03
CA ARG A 23 -3.22 10.73 -11.20
C ARG A 23 -4.36 10.22 -12.05
N VAL A 24 -5.20 9.38 -11.46
CA VAL A 24 -6.44 8.91 -12.06
C VAL A 24 -7.59 9.41 -11.20
N ASP A 25 -8.64 9.91 -11.86
CA ASP A 25 -9.85 10.35 -11.18
C ASP A 25 -10.87 9.22 -11.09
N TRP A 26 -11.86 9.38 -10.21
CA TRP A 26 -12.92 8.40 -10.06
C TRP A 26 -13.67 8.10 -11.36
N ARG A 27 -13.84 9.09 -12.24
CA ARG A 27 -14.47 8.90 -13.57
C ARG A 27 -13.65 7.94 -14.45
N ASP A 28 -12.32 8.00 -14.34
CA ASP A 28 -11.45 7.07 -15.05
C ASP A 28 -11.54 5.68 -14.42
N LEU A 29 -11.61 5.57 -13.09
CA LEU A 29 -11.82 4.26 -12.44
C LEU A 29 -13.16 3.64 -12.85
N GLU A 30 -14.23 4.44 -12.91
CA GLU A 30 -15.56 4.03 -13.37
C GLU A 30 -15.55 3.53 -14.82
N ALA A 31 -14.83 4.21 -15.71
CA ALA A 31 -14.77 3.84 -17.12
C ALA A 31 -13.90 2.60 -17.40
N PHE A 32 -13.01 2.22 -16.48
CA PHE A 32 -11.97 1.21 -16.74
C PHE A 32 -11.82 0.18 -15.60
N SER A 33 -12.82 -0.04 -14.75
CA SER A 33 -12.73 -1.04 -13.66
C SER A 33 -12.96 -2.49 -14.11
N GLU A 34 -13.50 -2.71 -15.31
CA GLU A 34 -13.88 -4.04 -15.77
C GLU A 34 -12.66 -4.97 -15.94
N GLY A 35 -12.76 -6.17 -15.36
CA GLY A 35 -11.70 -7.20 -15.46
C GLY A 35 -10.39 -6.82 -14.74
N VAL A 36 -10.44 -5.89 -13.79
CA VAL A 36 -9.30 -5.49 -12.95
C VAL A 36 -9.56 -5.88 -11.49
N ILE A 37 -8.53 -6.43 -10.84
CA ILE A 37 -8.46 -6.63 -9.40
C ILE A 37 -7.83 -5.38 -8.78
N ALA A 38 -8.47 -4.83 -7.76
CA ALA A 38 -8.03 -3.64 -7.06
C ALA A 38 -7.58 -3.99 -5.64
N LEU A 39 -6.41 -3.48 -5.27
CA LEU A 39 -5.92 -3.44 -3.90
C LEU A 39 -6.04 -2.01 -3.39
N THR A 40 -6.43 -1.81 -2.13
CA THR A 40 -6.59 -0.45 -1.56
C THR A 40 -5.28 0.30 -1.34
N GLY A 41 -4.14 -0.35 -1.59
CA GLY A 41 -2.81 0.18 -1.39
C GLY A 41 -2.31 -0.05 0.03
N MET A 42 -1.00 -0.23 0.14
CA MET A 42 -0.34 -0.52 1.41
C MET A 42 -0.38 0.66 2.41
N PRO A 43 -0.45 0.36 3.71
CA PRO A 43 -0.13 1.31 4.78
C PRO A 43 1.24 1.96 4.58
N GLY A 44 1.39 3.25 4.92
CA GLY A 44 2.66 3.97 4.83
C GLY A 44 3.17 4.28 3.42
N GLY A 45 2.64 3.62 2.38
CA GLY A 45 3.05 3.77 0.97
C GLY A 45 2.08 4.59 0.10
N GLY A 46 1.09 5.27 0.71
CA GLY A 46 0.11 6.08 -0.02
C GLY A 46 -1.16 5.34 -0.41
N GLY A 47 -1.52 4.27 0.31
CA GLY A 47 -2.84 3.63 0.17
C GLY A 47 -3.98 4.62 0.39
N ILE A 48 -5.04 4.50 -0.41
CA ILE A 48 -6.15 5.49 -0.47
C ILE A 48 -6.89 5.64 0.87
N LEU A 49 -6.81 4.62 1.73
CA LEU A 49 -7.47 4.59 3.04
C LEU A 49 -6.58 5.04 4.20
N SER A 50 -5.26 5.07 4.04
CA SER A 50 -4.33 5.25 5.16
C SER A 50 -4.58 6.57 5.88
N ALA A 51 -4.65 7.68 5.14
CA ALA A 51 -4.83 9.00 5.73
C ALA A 51 -6.21 9.17 6.40
N ALA A 52 -7.25 8.57 5.84
CA ALA A 52 -8.60 8.59 6.42
C ALA A 52 -8.67 7.80 7.74
N ILE A 53 -7.92 6.70 7.85
CA ILE A 53 -7.82 5.91 9.09
C ILE A 53 -6.97 6.65 10.12
N GLU A 54 -5.81 7.19 9.73
CA GLU A 54 -4.89 7.89 10.64
C GLU A 54 -5.51 9.14 11.27
N ARG A 55 -6.33 9.88 10.52
CA ARG A 55 -7.06 11.06 11.03
C ARG A 55 -8.32 10.71 11.82
N SER A 56 -8.75 9.46 11.81
CA SER A 56 -9.97 9.05 12.52
C SER A 56 -9.76 9.14 14.03
N ALA A 57 -10.73 9.74 14.73
CA ALA A 57 -10.76 9.72 16.19
C ALA A 57 -10.91 8.29 16.74
N ASN A 58 -11.56 7.40 15.97
CA ASN A 58 -11.66 5.98 16.27
C ASN A 58 -11.21 5.16 15.06
N PRO A 59 -9.99 4.59 15.07
CA PRO A 59 -9.50 3.74 13.98
C PRO A 59 -10.33 2.48 13.74
N ALA A 60 -11.13 2.02 14.71
CA ALA A 60 -12.05 0.90 14.51
C ALA A 60 -13.33 1.32 13.77
N GLU A 61 -13.61 2.63 13.70
CA GLU A 61 -14.77 3.18 12.99
C GLU A 61 -14.41 4.42 12.12
N PRO A 62 -13.54 4.27 11.11
CA PRO A 62 -13.11 5.37 10.27
C PRO A 62 -14.16 5.71 9.20
N VAL A 63 -15.09 6.61 9.53
CA VAL A 63 -16.24 6.99 8.66
C VAL A 63 -15.82 7.41 7.24
N GLU A 64 -14.75 8.20 7.12
CA GLU A 64 -14.22 8.64 5.81
C GLU A 64 -13.71 7.43 5.00
N ALA A 65 -13.01 6.50 5.64
CA ALA A 65 -12.50 5.30 4.98
C ALA A 65 -13.63 4.37 4.55
N TYR A 66 -14.70 4.21 5.35
CA TYR A 66 -15.88 3.44 4.93
C TYR A 66 -16.52 4.00 3.66
N SER A 67 -16.61 5.32 3.52
CA SER A 67 -17.17 5.96 2.33
C SER A 67 -16.35 5.68 1.08
N LEU A 68 -15.01 5.73 1.21
CA LEU A 68 -14.08 5.38 0.13
C LEU A 68 -14.18 3.90 -0.25
N VAL A 69 -14.21 3.00 0.74
CA VAL A 69 -14.32 1.56 0.49
C VAL A 69 -15.65 1.21 -0.15
N ARG A 70 -16.76 1.83 0.27
CA ARG A 70 -18.06 1.63 -0.39
C ARG A 70 -17.99 1.99 -1.86
N ARG A 71 -17.43 3.16 -2.19
CA ARG A 71 -17.27 3.58 -3.58
C ARG A 71 -16.40 2.61 -4.38
N LEU A 72 -15.28 2.13 -3.82
CA LEU A 72 -14.44 1.14 -4.48
C LEU A 72 -15.16 -0.21 -4.64
N SER A 73 -15.92 -0.63 -3.64
CA SER A 73 -16.70 -1.87 -3.66
C SER A 73 -17.78 -1.83 -4.74
N ASP A 74 -18.41 -0.67 -4.95
CA ASP A 74 -19.37 -0.47 -6.04
C ASP A 74 -18.70 -0.62 -7.43
N LEU A 75 -17.42 -0.25 -7.56
CA LEU A 75 -16.69 -0.30 -8.84
C LEU A 75 -16.06 -1.66 -9.15
N TYR A 76 -15.51 -2.33 -8.14
CA TYR A 76 -14.70 -3.53 -8.30
C TYR A 76 -15.40 -4.80 -7.80
N SER A 77 -16.49 -4.65 -7.04
CA SER A 77 -17.31 -5.76 -6.54
C SER A 77 -16.46 -6.83 -5.82
N ASP A 78 -16.51 -8.08 -6.30
CA ASP A 78 -15.76 -9.23 -5.80
C ASP A 78 -14.24 -9.18 -6.06
N ARG A 79 -13.77 -8.15 -6.77
CA ARG A 79 -12.37 -7.95 -7.14
C ARG A 79 -11.66 -6.89 -6.31
N LEU A 80 -12.26 -6.41 -5.22
CA LEU A 80 -11.65 -5.48 -4.28
C LEU A 80 -11.07 -6.23 -3.07
N TYR A 81 -9.82 -5.95 -2.74
CA TYR A 81 -9.15 -6.49 -1.55
C TYR A 81 -8.54 -5.37 -0.71
N LEU A 82 -8.70 -5.47 0.61
CA LEU A 82 -8.00 -4.59 1.54
C LEU A 82 -6.57 -5.10 1.75
N GLU A 83 -5.59 -4.26 1.41
CA GLU A 83 -4.18 -4.62 1.41
C GLU A 83 -3.52 -4.33 2.76
N LEU A 84 -2.96 -5.37 3.38
CA LEU A 84 -2.18 -5.28 4.61
C LEU A 84 -0.69 -5.38 4.29
N ALA A 85 0.11 -4.50 4.89
CA ALA A 85 1.56 -4.59 4.90
C ALA A 85 2.10 -4.09 6.24
N PHE A 86 3.21 -4.64 6.71
CA PHE A 86 3.83 -4.22 7.97
C PHE A 86 5.35 -4.42 7.96
N HIS A 87 6.09 -3.35 8.14
CA HIS A 87 7.54 -3.28 8.11
C HIS A 87 8.11 -2.76 9.44
N GLY A 88 7.34 -2.89 10.53
CA GLY A 88 7.75 -2.47 11.87
C GLY A 88 7.28 -1.07 12.30
N ASN A 89 6.54 -0.34 11.45
CA ASN A 89 6.10 1.02 11.77
C ASN A 89 4.77 1.05 12.55
N ALA A 90 4.71 1.87 13.60
CA ALA A 90 3.49 2.08 14.40
C ALA A 90 2.31 2.62 13.59
N SER A 91 2.54 3.51 12.60
CA SER A 91 1.48 4.01 11.72
C SER A 91 0.90 2.88 10.85
N GLU A 92 1.72 1.98 10.33
CA GLU A 92 1.24 0.81 9.57
C GLU A 92 0.39 -0.11 10.46
N LYS A 93 0.79 -0.31 11.72
CA LYS A 93 0.00 -1.08 12.70
C LYS A 93 -1.36 -0.43 12.98
N LEU A 94 -1.40 0.89 13.07
CA LEU A 94 -2.64 1.65 13.25
C LEU A 94 -3.56 1.48 12.04
N VAL A 95 -3.03 1.69 10.83
CA VAL A 95 -3.79 1.57 9.58
C VAL A 95 -4.29 0.14 9.39
N ASN A 96 -3.45 -0.88 9.62
CA ASN A 96 -3.84 -2.28 9.52
C ASN A 96 -5.00 -2.64 10.46
N ARG A 97 -5.04 -2.08 11.68
CA ARG A 97 -6.19 -2.28 12.58
C ARG A 97 -7.48 -1.72 12.00
N GLY A 98 -7.42 -0.52 11.41
CA GLY A 98 -8.58 0.06 10.74
C GLY A 98 -9.02 -0.73 9.51
N LEU A 99 -8.07 -1.19 8.69
CA LEU A 99 -8.36 -2.04 7.53
C LEU A 99 -9.03 -3.37 7.95
N ILE A 100 -8.55 -4.00 9.01
CA ILE A 100 -9.16 -5.23 9.57
C ILE A 100 -10.59 -4.95 10.06
N ALA A 101 -10.81 -3.84 10.77
CA ALA A 101 -12.14 -3.47 11.24
C ALA A 101 -13.11 -3.23 10.07
N ILE A 102 -12.66 -2.54 9.02
CA ILE A 102 -13.45 -2.31 7.81
C ILE A 102 -13.76 -3.64 7.10
N ALA A 103 -12.76 -4.51 6.91
CA ALA A 103 -12.95 -5.82 6.29
C ALA A 103 -13.97 -6.67 7.04
N GLN A 104 -13.92 -6.69 8.37
CA GLN A 104 -14.88 -7.42 9.20
C GLN A 104 -16.30 -6.87 9.06
N ARG A 105 -16.45 -5.54 9.07
CA ARG A 105 -17.76 -4.89 9.02
C ARG A 105 -18.42 -4.92 7.65
N MET A 106 -17.63 -4.88 6.59
CA MET A 106 -18.10 -4.88 5.20
C MET A 106 -17.97 -6.24 4.52
N GLU A 107 -17.51 -7.27 5.24
CA GLU A 107 -17.29 -8.63 4.74
C GLU A 107 -16.37 -8.69 3.51
N LEU A 108 -15.35 -7.84 3.48
CA LEU A 108 -14.40 -7.74 2.36
C LEU A 108 -13.15 -8.62 2.60
N PRO A 109 -12.57 -9.18 1.52
CA PRO A 109 -11.36 -9.99 1.64
C PRO A 109 -10.13 -9.13 1.96
N LEU A 110 -9.23 -9.71 2.75
CA LEU A 110 -7.92 -9.14 3.06
C LEU A 110 -6.83 -9.84 2.24
N VAL A 111 -5.80 -9.12 1.86
CA VAL A 111 -4.58 -9.68 1.26
C VAL A 111 -3.35 -9.09 1.93
N ALA A 112 -2.36 -9.92 2.24
CA ALA A 112 -1.08 -9.48 2.79
C ALA A 112 -0.05 -9.33 1.67
N THR A 113 0.67 -8.19 1.64
CA THR A 113 1.73 -7.90 0.68
C THR A 113 2.98 -7.36 1.40
N ASN A 114 4.12 -7.36 0.71
CA ASN A 114 5.41 -6.93 1.25
C ASN A 114 6.05 -5.76 0.47
N ALA A 115 5.30 -5.08 -0.39
CA ALA A 115 5.77 -3.85 -1.05
C ALA A 115 7.18 -3.93 -1.69
N VAL A 116 7.54 -5.08 -2.27
CA VAL A 116 8.93 -5.41 -2.62
C VAL A 116 9.52 -4.36 -3.57
N ARG A 117 10.63 -3.73 -3.16
CA ARG A 117 11.33 -2.69 -3.95
C ARG A 117 12.66 -3.12 -4.54
N PHE A 118 13.19 -4.25 -4.08
CA PHE A 118 14.46 -4.81 -4.52
C PHE A 118 14.41 -6.33 -4.45
N ALA A 119 15.24 -7.02 -5.25
CA ALA A 119 15.14 -8.46 -5.43
C ALA A 119 15.72 -9.25 -4.25
N ARG A 120 16.81 -8.75 -3.65
CA ARG A 120 17.50 -9.41 -2.53
C ARG A 120 17.70 -8.44 -1.36
N PRO A 121 17.72 -8.91 -0.11
CA PRO A 121 17.97 -8.06 1.06
C PRO A 121 19.24 -7.20 0.94
N ASP A 122 20.31 -7.77 0.37
CA ASP A 122 21.60 -7.09 0.17
C ASP A 122 21.52 -5.89 -0.80
N ASP A 123 20.49 -5.82 -1.65
CA ASP A 123 20.28 -4.72 -2.61
C ASP A 123 19.71 -3.46 -1.93
N ALA A 124 19.34 -3.52 -0.64
CA ALA A 124 18.71 -2.41 0.05
C ALA A 124 19.57 -1.14 0.09
N LEU A 125 20.90 -1.28 0.21
CA LEU A 125 21.79 -0.12 0.17
C LEU A 125 21.78 0.53 -1.22
N ALA A 126 21.84 -0.28 -2.28
CA ALA A 126 21.75 0.20 -3.65
C ALA A 126 20.42 0.92 -3.91
N HIS A 127 19.31 0.37 -3.39
CA HIS A 127 17.99 1.00 -3.46
C HIS A 127 17.96 2.37 -2.76
N LYS A 128 18.55 2.49 -1.56
CA LYS A 128 18.62 3.77 -0.83
C LYS A 128 19.44 4.82 -1.59
N VAL A 129 20.56 4.42 -2.20
CA VAL A 129 21.38 5.32 -3.02
C VAL A 129 20.60 5.77 -4.26
N LEU A 130 19.90 4.86 -4.93
CA LEU A 130 19.04 5.20 -6.06
C LEU A 130 17.94 6.20 -5.68
N GLU A 131 17.32 6.04 -4.51
CA GLU A 131 16.36 7.01 -3.99
C GLU A 131 16.99 8.39 -3.70
N ALA A 132 18.21 8.44 -3.15
CA ALA A 132 18.92 9.69 -2.90
C ALA A 132 19.21 10.45 -4.21
N ILE A 133 19.70 9.73 -5.22
CA ILE A 133 19.91 10.27 -6.58
C ILE A 133 18.60 10.82 -7.14
N GLY A 134 17.50 10.06 -7.04
CA GLY A 134 16.19 10.48 -7.54
C GLY A 134 15.63 11.74 -6.86
N ARG A 135 16.05 12.02 -5.61
CA ARG A 135 15.71 13.24 -4.87
C ARG A 135 16.69 14.39 -5.09
N GLY A 136 17.77 14.18 -5.85
CA GLY A 136 18.86 15.15 -5.99
C GLY A 136 19.59 15.42 -4.67
N ALA A 137 19.55 14.48 -3.73
CA ALA A 137 20.20 14.59 -2.43
C ALA A 137 21.55 13.87 -2.45
N ALA A 138 22.52 14.39 -1.70
CA ALA A 138 23.74 13.65 -1.44
C ALA A 138 23.40 12.34 -0.69
N ALA A 139 24.14 11.27 -0.97
CA ALA A 139 24.02 10.01 -0.26
C ALA A 139 24.82 10.03 1.06
N ASP A 140 25.17 11.21 1.56
CA ASP A 140 25.84 11.38 2.85
C ASP A 140 24.92 10.91 3.97
N GLY A 141 25.46 10.15 4.92
CA GLY A 141 24.67 9.48 5.96
C GLY A 141 23.91 8.21 5.51
N VAL A 142 23.70 7.98 4.20
CA VAL A 142 23.13 6.71 3.68
C VAL A 142 24.13 5.56 3.85
N LEU A 143 25.43 5.85 3.71
CA LEU A 143 26.54 4.92 3.94
C LEU A 143 26.99 4.87 5.42
N GLY A 144 26.44 5.71 6.30
CA GLY A 144 26.99 6.00 7.63
C GLY A 144 26.43 5.19 8.81
N HIS A 145 25.31 4.46 8.64
CA HIS A 145 24.72 3.65 9.70
C HIS A 145 24.15 2.35 9.14
N HIS A 146 25.02 1.43 8.77
CA HIS A 146 24.66 0.02 8.65
C HIS A 146 25.59 -0.79 9.54
N GLY A 147 25.01 -1.34 10.61
CA GLY A 147 25.57 -2.51 11.27
C GLY A 147 25.88 -3.58 10.22
N ARG A 148 26.95 -4.33 10.43
CA ARG A 148 27.44 -5.39 9.53
C ARG A 148 26.51 -6.62 9.46
N ASP A 149 25.29 -6.50 9.94
CA ASP A 149 24.27 -7.53 9.98
C ASP A 149 23.05 -7.02 9.21
N GLY A 150 22.62 -7.71 8.17
CA GLY A 150 21.38 -7.40 7.44
C GLY A 150 20.10 -7.62 8.28
N SER A 151 20.11 -7.29 9.56
CA SER A 151 19.07 -7.53 10.57
C SER A 151 17.96 -6.47 10.59
N ASP A 152 18.22 -5.28 10.04
CA ASP A 152 17.28 -4.14 10.06
C ASP A 152 16.36 -4.05 8.82
N LEU A 153 16.36 -5.06 7.95
CA LEU A 153 15.46 -5.11 6.80
C LEU A 153 14.44 -6.22 7.04
N PRO A 154 13.13 -5.91 7.14
CA PRO A 154 12.11 -6.93 7.28
C PRO A 154 11.98 -7.69 5.97
N THR A 155 12.86 -8.66 5.77
CA THR A 155 12.64 -9.72 4.79
C THR A 155 11.59 -10.63 5.40
N LEU A 156 10.33 -10.33 5.14
CA LEU A 156 9.26 -11.21 5.58
C LEU A 156 9.35 -12.47 4.73
N THR A 157 9.83 -13.55 5.34
CA THR A 157 9.76 -14.89 4.77
C THR A 157 8.29 -15.22 4.44
N VAL A 158 8.03 -16.20 3.58
CA VAL A 158 6.65 -16.68 3.34
C VAL A 158 5.96 -17.05 4.67
N GLU A 159 6.72 -17.51 5.66
CA GLU A 159 6.25 -17.73 7.04
C GLU A 159 5.94 -16.44 7.81
N ALA A 160 6.69 -15.36 7.59
CA ALA A 160 6.41 -14.07 8.21
C ALA A 160 5.26 -13.31 7.51
N VAL A 161 5.10 -13.46 6.19
CA VAL A 161 3.88 -13.04 5.46
C VAL A 161 2.68 -13.86 5.93
N ARG A 162 2.87 -15.17 6.14
CA ARG A 162 1.86 -16.02 6.82
C ARG A 162 1.61 -15.52 8.24
N ALA A 163 2.63 -15.17 9.02
CA ALA A 163 2.48 -14.65 10.39
C ALA A 163 1.69 -13.33 10.42
N GLN A 164 1.87 -12.47 9.41
CA GLN A 164 1.04 -11.28 9.19
C GLN A 164 -0.41 -11.63 8.87
N ALA A 165 -0.66 -12.71 8.14
CA ALA A 165 -1.99 -13.26 7.90
C ALA A 165 -2.57 -14.03 9.13
N TYR A 166 -1.74 -14.49 10.07
CA TYR A 166 -2.10 -15.25 11.28
C TYR A 166 -2.44 -14.38 12.51
N LEU A 167 -2.69 -13.08 12.34
CA LEU A 167 -3.45 -12.30 13.36
C LEU A 167 -4.87 -12.85 13.61
N LYS A 168 -5.26 -13.94 12.94
CA LYS A 168 -6.53 -14.65 13.06
C LYS A 168 -6.50 -15.91 13.96
N THR A 169 -5.52 -16.08 14.84
CA THR A 169 -5.58 -17.13 15.89
C THR A 169 -4.87 -16.72 17.19
N ALA A 170 -5.41 -15.75 17.90
CA ALA A 170 -5.26 -15.70 19.36
C ALA A 170 -6.68 -15.69 19.93
N LYS A 171 -6.99 -16.73 20.70
CA LYS A 171 -8.29 -16.97 21.36
C LYS A 171 -8.75 -15.78 22.19
#